data_AF-A0A959V737-F1
#
_entry.id   AF-A0A959V737-F1
#
_cell.length_a   1.000
_cell.length_b   1.000
_cell.length_c   1.000
_cell.angle_alpha   90.00
_cell.angle_beta   90.00
_cell.angle_gamma   90.00
#
_symmetry.space_group_name_H-M   'P 1'
#
loop_
_entity.id
_entity.type
_entity.pdbx_description
1 polymer ?
#
loop_
_entity_poly.entity_id
_entity_poly.type
_entity_poly.pdbx_seq_one_letter_code
_entity_poly.pdbx_strand_id
1 'polypeptide(L)'
;MIRTLLAFILTLVLLPLSATHLSGGEIYYECLGNDQYAITLIIYRDCAGVQLDPSFDVDLQSPCDTFQVQVNTPSGVELSQLCDLQLPNSTCNGGTLPGIQQYTYSTVVTLPPCSSWTISWSLS
;
A
#
# COMPACT_ATOMS: atom_id res chain seq x y z
N MET A 1 10.63 -17.35 41.63
CA MET A 1 10.51 -17.81 40.22
C MET A 1 9.09 -17.65 39.68
N ILE A 2 8.02 -18.10 40.36
CA ILE A 2 6.65 -17.93 39.84
C ILE A 2 6.14 -16.48 39.88
N ARG A 3 6.49 -15.71 40.92
CA ARG A 3 6.11 -14.28 41.07
C ARG A 3 6.76 -13.39 40.02
N THR A 4 8.00 -13.67 39.65
CA THR A 4 8.74 -12.95 38.59
C THR A 4 8.20 -13.30 37.20
N LEU A 5 7.75 -14.55 36.99
CA LEU A 5 7.10 -14.97 35.75
C LEU A 5 5.74 -14.26 35.54
N LEU A 6 4.93 -14.17 36.60
CA LEU A 6 3.65 -13.46 36.59
C LEU A 6 3.80 -11.96 36.29
N ALA A 7 4.82 -11.31 36.86
CA ALA A 7 5.13 -9.92 36.56
C ALA A 7 5.52 -9.70 35.09
N PHE A 8 6.33 -10.60 34.52
CA PHE A 8 6.74 -10.55 33.11
C PHE A 8 5.57 -10.76 32.14
N ILE A 9 4.68 -11.70 32.43
CA ILE A 9 3.48 -11.94 31.62
C ILE A 9 2.53 -10.74 31.69
N LEU A 10 2.33 -10.15 32.87
CA LEU A 10 1.48 -8.97 33.04
C LEU A 10 2.02 -7.74 32.26
N THR A 11 3.33 -7.56 32.20
CA THR A 11 3.94 -6.50 31.38
C THR A 11 3.77 -6.70 29.88
N LEU A 12 3.76 -7.96 29.41
CA LEU A 12 3.59 -8.27 27.98
C LEU A 12 2.16 -8.00 27.49
N VAL A 13 1.16 -8.19 28.34
CA VAL A 13 -0.27 -8.01 27.99
C VAL A 13 -0.68 -6.53 27.92
N LEU A 14 0.07 -5.63 28.54
CA LEU A 14 -0.25 -4.20 28.62
C LEU A 14 0.35 -3.37 27.47
N LEU A 15 1.08 -3.99 26.54
CA LEU A 15 1.66 -3.29 25.40
C LEU A 15 0.57 -3.06 24.32
N PRO A 16 0.32 -1.81 23.89
CA PRO A 16 -0.57 -1.56 22.77
C PRO A 16 0.05 -2.14 21.49
N LEU A 17 -0.68 -3.03 20.83
CA LEU A 17 -0.33 -3.56 19.50
C LEU A 17 -1.17 -2.81 18.47
N SER A 18 -0.52 -2.06 17.59
CA SER A 18 -1.15 -1.48 16.41
C SER A 18 -0.80 -2.34 15.20
N ALA A 19 -1.80 -2.64 14.38
CA ALA A 19 -1.61 -3.24 13.08
C ALA A 19 -2.39 -2.42 12.06
N THR A 20 -1.69 -2.01 11.00
CA THR A 20 -2.31 -1.41 9.83
C THR A 20 -2.64 -2.51 8.84
N HIS A 21 -3.83 -2.50 8.26
CA HIS A 21 -4.24 -3.45 7.25
C HIS A 21 -4.63 -2.72 5.96
N LEU A 22 -4.13 -3.23 4.84
CA LEU A 22 -4.59 -2.86 3.52
C LEU A 22 -5.43 -3.99 2.95
N SER A 23 -6.51 -3.65 2.26
CA SER A 23 -7.38 -4.66 1.64
C SER A 23 -6.67 -5.42 0.53
N GLY A 24 -5.67 -4.79 -0.10
CA GLY A 24 -4.77 -5.43 -1.05
C GLY A 24 -3.97 -4.43 -1.85
N GLY A 25 -3.16 -4.94 -2.77
CA GLY A 25 -2.45 -4.13 -3.74
C GLY A 25 -1.84 -4.95 -4.85
N GLU A 26 -1.43 -4.28 -5.91
CA GLU A 26 -0.93 -4.88 -7.14
C GLU A 26 0.09 -3.93 -7.79
N ILE A 27 1.09 -4.53 -8.45
CA ILE A 27 2.15 -3.80 -9.15
C ILE A 27 2.12 -4.20 -10.62
N TYR A 28 2.03 -3.20 -11.48
CA TYR A 28 2.09 -3.33 -12.94
C TYR A 28 3.30 -2.59 -13.48
N TYR A 29 3.79 -3.07 -14.62
CA TYR A 29 4.79 -2.35 -15.42
C TYR A 29 4.40 -2.39 -16.90
N GLU A 30 4.63 -1.29 -17.60
CA GLU A 30 4.44 -1.16 -19.04
C GLU A 30 5.72 -0.63 -19.69
N CYS A 31 6.18 -1.26 -20.76
CA CYS A 31 7.34 -0.79 -21.53
C CYS A 31 6.90 0.32 -22.50
N LEU A 32 7.48 1.51 -22.35
CA LEU A 32 7.22 2.67 -23.21
C LEU A 32 8.22 2.79 -24.37
N GLY A 33 9.27 1.95 -24.36
CA GLY A 33 10.40 2.00 -25.28
C GLY A 33 11.58 2.83 -24.74
N ASN A 34 12.74 2.71 -25.40
CA ASN A 34 14.00 3.37 -24.99
C ASN A 34 14.35 3.12 -23.51
N ASP A 35 14.20 1.86 -23.05
CA ASP A 35 14.44 1.44 -21.67
C ASP A 35 13.58 2.16 -20.61
N GLN A 36 12.53 2.87 -21.03
CA GLN A 36 11.57 3.51 -20.13
C GLN A 36 10.40 2.58 -19.82
N TYR A 37 10.04 2.53 -18.54
CA TYR A 37 8.96 1.73 -18.02
C TYR A 37 8.04 2.60 -17.16
N ALA A 38 6.74 2.54 -17.42
CA ALA A 38 5.73 3.07 -16.52
C ALA A 38 5.46 2.01 -15.44
N ILE A 39 5.78 2.34 -14.19
CA ILE A 39 5.46 1.49 -13.04
C ILE A 39 4.18 2.02 -12.40
N THR A 40 3.24 1.13 -12.14
CA THR A 40 1.97 1.46 -11.48
C THR A 40 1.78 0.58 -10.25
N LEU A 41 1.59 1.20 -9.09
CA LEU A 41 1.23 0.53 -7.84
C LEU A 41 -0.23 0.90 -7.53
N ILE A 42 -1.10 -0.09 -7.44
CA ILE A 42 -2.49 0.12 -7.03
C ILE A 42 -2.66 -0.43 -5.61
N ILE A 43 -3.23 0.36 -4.72
CA ILE A 43 -3.52 -0.03 -3.33
C ILE A 43 -5.01 0.13 -3.06
N TYR A 44 -5.60 -0.88 -2.45
CA TYR A 44 -6.98 -0.88 -1.98
C TYR A 44 -6.99 -0.77 -0.46
N ARG A 45 -7.68 0.23 0.08
CA ARG A 45 -7.81 0.45 1.52
C ARG A 45 -9.27 0.53 1.96
N ASP A 46 -9.51 0.17 3.21
CA ASP A 46 -10.74 0.50 3.90
C ASP A 46 -10.75 1.99 4.26
N CYS A 47 -11.85 2.67 3.99
CA CYS A 47 -12.04 4.07 4.36
C CYS A 47 -12.08 4.31 5.87
N ALA A 48 -12.51 3.30 6.65
CA ALA A 48 -12.44 3.32 8.12
C ALA A 48 -11.03 2.98 8.65
N GLY A 49 -10.13 2.56 7.75
CA GLY A 49 -8.74 2.23 8.07
C GLY A 49 -7.80 3.44 8.02
N VAL A 50 -6.50 3.16 7.88
CA VAL A 50 -5.47 4.19 7.82
C VAL A 50 -5.58 5.04 6.56
N GLN A 51 -5.11 6.29 6.65
CA GLN A 51 -4.87 7.11 5.47
C GLN A 51 -3.58 6.66 4.78
N LEU A 52 -3.54 6.76 3.45
CA LEU A 52 -2.34 6.49 2.67
C LEU A 52 -1.60 7.80 2.40
N ASP A 53 -0.28 7.70 2.35
CA ASP A 53 0.59 8.80 1.94
C ASP A 53 0.43 9.10 0.44
N PRO A 54 0.68 10.34 0.01
CA PRO A 54 0.54 10.75 -1.39
C PRO A 54 1.62 10.15 -2.31
N SER A 55 2.68 9.60 -1.73
CA SER A 55 3.74 8.91 -2.46
C SER A 55 4.36 7.78 -1.64
N PHE A 56 4.98 6.84 -2.35
CA PHE A 56 5.72 5.73 -1.76
C PHE A 56 7.03 5.50 -2.51
N ASP A 57 8.02 4.95 -1.80
CA ASP A 57 9.24 4.44 -2.40
C ASP A 57 9.02 3.01 -2.88
N VAL A 58 9.29 2.77 -4.15
CA VAL A 58 9.31 1.44 -4.77
C VAL A 58 10.76 1.05 -4.97
N ASP A 59 11.11 -0.12 -4.44
CA ASP A 59 12.44 -0.71 -4.58
C ASP A 59 12.55 -1.45 -5.91
N LEU A 60 13.59 -1.13 -6.66
CA LEU A 60 13.97 -1.83 -7.87
C LEU A 60 15.30 -2.53 -7.67
N GLN A 61 15.29 -3.85 -7.77
CA GLN A 61 16.47 -4.67 -7.61
C GLN A 61 16.73 -5.50 -8.86
N SER A 62 17.98 -5.50 -9.32
CA SER A 62 18.48 -6.38 -10.37
C SER A 62 19.87 -6.89 -10.01
N PRO A 63 20.40 -7.89 -10.74
CA PRO A 63 21.82 -8.26 -10.63
C PRO A 63 22.80 -7.14 -11.03
N CYS A 64 22.32 -6.11 -11.75
CA CYS A 64 23.16 -5.06 -12.32
C CYS A 64 23.16 -3.78 -11.47
N ASP A 65 22.05 -3.47 -10.81
CA ASP A 65 21.84 -2.24 -10.05
C ASP A 65 20.70 -2.39 -9.05
N THR A 66 20.66 -1.53 -8.02
CA THR A 66 19.59 -1.48 -7.03
C THR A 66 19.34 -0.03 -6.62
N PHE A 67 18.10 0.43 -6.78
CA PHE A 67 17.72 1.80 -6.46
C PHE A 67 16.23 1.91 -6.11
N GLN A 68 15.82 3.07 -5.60
CA GLN A 68 14.44 3.38 -5.27
C GLN A 68 13.88 4.45 -6.20
N VAL A 69 12.60 4.37 -6.51
CA VAL A 69 11.86 5.40 -7.22
C VAL A 69 10.60 5.78 -6.44
N GLN A 70 10.30 7.07 -6.38
CA GLN A 70 9.03 7.56 -5.85
C GLN A 70 7.92 7.34 -6.87
N VAL A 71 6.83 6.70 -6.43
CA VAL A 71 5.55 6.65 -7.14
C VAL A 71 4.56 7.59 -6.46
N ASN A 72 3.78 8.32 -7.25
CA ASN A 72 2.89 9.37 -6.74
C ASN A 72 1.46 9.09 -7.21
N THR A 73 0.48 9.44 -6.38
CA THR A 73 -0.95 9.32 -6.71
C THR A 73 -1.62 10.70 -6.79
N PRO A 74 -2.52 10.95 -7.74
CA PRO A 74 -3.28 12.21 -7.78
C PRO A 74 -4.35 12.26 -6.67
N SER A 75 -5.01 11.14 -6.38
CA SER A 75 -6.01 10.98 -5.30
C SER A 75 -6.55 9.54 -5.28
N GLY A 76 -7.18 9.14 -4.18
CA GLY A 76 -7.97 7.91 -4.12
C GLY A 76 -9.37 8.07 -4.72
N VAL A 77 -9.90 7.00 -5.31
CA VAL A 77 -11.26 6.90 -5.83
C VAL A 77 -12.02 5.85 -5.02
N GLU A 78 -13.26 6.14 -4.63
CA GLU A 78 -14.10 5.15 -3.94
C GLU A 78 -14.54 4.05 -4.92
N LEU A 79 -14.25 2.81 -4.56
CA LEU A 79 -14.60 1.59 -5.29
C LEU A 79 -15.28 0.59 -4.35
N SER A 80 -16.30 1.05 -3.63
CA SER A 80 -17.07 0.24 -2.68
C SER A 80 -17.94 -0.77 -3.41
N GLN A 81 -18.03 -2.01 -2.90
CA GLN A 81 -18.94 -3.05 -3.41
C GLN A 81 -20.40 -2.80 -2.97
N LEU A 82 -20.86 -1.56 -3.10
CA LEU A 82 -22.20 -1.12 -2.76
C LEU A 82 -22.92 -0.73 -4.05
N CYS A 83 -24.25 -0.82 -4.05
CA CYS A 83 -25.05 -0.22 -5.11
C CYS A 83 -24.91 1.30 -5.05
N ASP A 84 -25.02 1.99 -6.20
CA ASP A 84 -24.85 3.45 -6.29
C ASP A 84 -25.66 4.24 -5.27
N LEU A 85 -26.91 3.83 -5.01
CA LEU A 85 -27.80 4.46 -4.03
C LEU A 85 -27.33 4.34 -2.57
N GLN A 86 -26.47 3.37 -2.28
CA GLN A 86 -25.92 3.11 -0.94
C GLN A 86 -24.52 3.68 -0.75
N LEU A 87 -23.84 4.15 -1.81
CA LEU A 87 -22.52 4.78 -1.72
C LEU A 87 -22.47 5.94 -0.69
N PRO A 88 -23.46 6.85 -0.60
CA PRO A 88 -23.43 7.90 0.42
C PRO A 88 -23.45 7.40 1.87
N ASN A 89 -23.85 6.15 2.10
CA ASN A 89 -23.87 5.51 3.43
C ASN A 89 -22.60 4.71 3.71
N SER A 90 -21.59 4.74 2.84
CA SER A 90 -20.31 4.06 3.04
C SER A 90 -19.44 4.76 4.09
N THR A 91 -18.47 4.05 4.66
CA THR A 91 -17.46 4.62 5.57
C THR A 91 -16.61 5.70 4.91
N CYS A 92 -16.50 5.74 3.57
CA CYS A 92 -15.82 6.81 2.84
C CYS A 92 -16.56 8.15 2.89
N ASN A 93 -17.88 8.11 3.06
CA ASN A 93 -18.76 9.28 3.09
C ASN A 93 -19.32 9.57 4.49
N GLY A 94 -18.76 8.96 5.55
CA GLY A 94 -19.18 9.16 6.94
C GLY A 94 -20.36 8.29 7.39
N GLY A 95 -20.77 7.31 6.58
CA GLY A 95 -21.76 6.30 6.95
C GLY A 95 -21.14 5.07 7.63
N THR A 96 -21.90 3.98 7.68
CA THR A 96 -21.54 2.74 8.40
C THR A 96 -21.39 1.52 7.49
N LEU A 97 -21.73 1.62 6.21
CA LEU A 97 -21.56 0.52 5.26
C LEU A 97 -20.10 0.39 4.83
N PRO A 98 -19.60 -0.82 4.53
CA PRO A 98 -18.20 -1.02 4.15
C PRO A 98 -17.82 -0.18 2.91
N GLY A 99 -16.84 0.70 3.08
CA GLY A 99 -16.31 1.57 2.03
C GLY A 99 -14.87 1.22 1.67
N ILE A 100 -14.58 1.13 0.38
CA ILE A 100 -13.22 0.84 -0.13
C ILE A 100 -12.77 1.98 -1.04
N GLN A 101 -11.51 2.38 -0.91
CA GLN A 101 -10.85 3.28 -1.85
C GLN A 101 -9.71 2.58 -2.58
N GLN A 102 -9.60 2.87 -3.87
CA GLN A 102 -8.48 2.52 -4.71
C GLN A 102 -7.58 3.75 -4.91
N TYR A 103 -6.28 3.58 -4.70
CA TYR A 103 -5.26 4.58 -5.00
C TYR A 103 -4.34 4.04 -6.09
N THR A 104 -4.10 4.83 -7.13
CA THR A 104 -3.23 4.46 -8.25
C THR A 104 -2.01 5.36 -8.24
N TYR A 105 -0.87 4.81 -7.82
CA TYR A 105 0.43 5.47 -7.82
C TYR A 105 1.16 5.13 -9.12
N SER A 106 1.80 6.11 -9.75
CA SER A 106 2.55 5.86 -10.97
C SER A 106 3.81 6.71 -11.07
N THR A 107 4.78 6.19 -11.83
CA THR A 107 5.99 6.92 -12.23
C THR A 107 6.56 6.31 -13.51
N VAL A 108 7.42 7.07 -14.19
CA VAL A 108 8.20 6.55 -15.32
C VAL A 108 9.66 6.49 -14.88
N VAL A 109 10.27 5.33 -15.09
CA VAL A 109 11.66 5.07 -14.71
C VAL A 109 12.42 4.50 -15.91
N THR A 110 13.71 4.82 -16.00
CA THR A 110 14.61 4.16 -16.95
C THR A 110 15.21 2.93 -16.26
N LEU A 111 15.00 1.75 -16.84
CA LEU A 111 15.59 0.50 -16.36
C LEU A 111 16.74 0.10 -17.28
N PRO A 112 18.01 0.26 -16.87
CA PRO A 112 19.14 -0.16 -17.69
C PRO A 112 19.03 -1.63 -18.13
N PRO A 113 19.55 -1.98 -19.32
CA PRO A 113 19.55 -3.35 -19.81
C PRO A 113 20.18 -4.31 -18.79
N CYS A 114 19.37 -5.22 -18.25
CA CYS A 114 19.78 -6.25 -17.30
C CYS A 114 18.94 -7.51 -17.52
N SER A 115 19.37 -8.65 -16.99
CA SER A 115 18.67 -9.93 -17.20
C SER A 115 17.29 -10.00 -16.55
N SER A 116 17.08 -9.26 -15.45
CA SER A 116 15.84 -9.28 -14.68
C SER A 116 15.76 -8.08 -13.74
N TRP A 117 14.54 -7.59 -13.54
CA TRP A 117 14.22 -6.60 -12.51
C TRP A 117 13.14 -7.15 -11.58
N THR A 118 13.34 -6.98 -10.28
CA THR A 118 12.35 -7.24 -9.24
C THR A 118 11.87 -5.89 -8.72
N ILE A 119 10.56 -5.68 -8.76
CA ILE A 119 9.91 -4.48 -8.25
C ILE A 119 9.20 -4.86 -6.96
N SER A 120 9.52 -4.18 -5.86
CA SER A 120 8.89 -4.43 -4.55
C SER A 120 8.52 -3.13 -3.85
N TRP A 121 7.55 -3.24 -2.96
CA TRP A 121 7.08 -2.12 -2.15
C TRP A 121 6.72 -2.64 -0.77
N SER A 122 6.87 -1.78 0.24
CA SER A 122 6.43 -2.07 1.60
C SER A 122 5.74 -0.85 2.21
N LEU A 123 4.72 -1.13 3.03
CA LEU A 123 4.09 -0.12 3.87
C LEU A 123 4.84 -0.10 5.21
N SER A 124 5.45 1.04 5.54
CA SER A 124 6.13 1.29 6.81
C SER A 124 5.21 1.91 7.85
#